data_AF-A0A1W9LX81-F1
#
_entry.id   AF-A0A1W9LX81-F1
#
_cell.length_a   1.000
_cell.length_b   1.000
_cell.length_c   1.000
_cell.angle_alpha   90.00
_cell.angle_beta   90.00
_cell.angle_gamma   90.00
#
_symmetry.space_group_name_H-M   'P 1'
#
loop_
_entity.id
_entity.type
_entity.pdbx_description
1 polymer ?
#
loop_
_entity_poly.entity_id
_entity_poly.type
_entity_poly.pdbx_seq_one_letter_code
_entity_poly.pdbx_strand_id
1 'polypeptide(L)' 'MKISILFLVCFLLMGNIVCAEESATPEEIISKVRAAAEFLSKAGEAGLAQFNEPKGQWVWKDTYVFV' A
#
# COMPACT_ATOMS: atom_id res chain seq x y z
N MET A 1 -3.10 -30.65 -31.04
CA MET A 1 -1.83 -29.89 -31.11
C MET A 1 -2.01 -28.39 -31.33
N LYS A 2 -2.88 -27.95 -32.24
CA LYS A 2 -3.11 -26.51 -32.56
C LYS A 2 -3.72 -25.69 -31.39
N ILE A 3 -4.70 -26.26 -30.67
CA ILE A 3 -5.34 -25.63 -29.51
C ILE A 3 -4.39 -25.49 -28.30
N SER A 4 -3.50 -26.47 -28.07
CA SER A 4 -2.53 -26.41 -26.97
C SER A 4 -1.44 -25.35 -27.20
N ILE A 5 -1.05 -25.11 -28.45
CA ILE A 5 -0.12 -24.04 -28.81
C ILE A 5 -0.77 -22.67 -28.59
N LEU A 6 -2.07 -22.53 -28.92
CA LEU A 6 -2.81 -21.29 -28.70
C LEU A 6 -2.94 -20.94 -27.20
N PHE A 7 -3.20 -21.94 -26.35
CA PHE A 7 -3.24 -21.75 -24.89
C PHE A 7 -1.88 -21.38 -24.30
N LEU A 8 -0.79 -22.00 -24.78
CA LEU A 8 0.57 -21.70 -24.34
C LEU A 8 1.00 -20.27 -24.73
N VAL A 9 0.59 -19.80 -25.92
CA VAL A 9 0.86 -18.44 -26.39
C VAL A 9 0.06 -17.40 -25.58
N CYS A 10 -1.21 -17.67 -25.24
CA CYS A 10 -1.98 -16.78 -24.36
C CYS A 10 -1.38 -16.67 -22.95
N PHE A 11 -0.86 -17.78 -22.40
CA PHE A 11 -0.24 -17.79 -21.08
C PHE A 11 1.07 -16.98 -21.03
N LEU A 12 1.84 -16.98 -22.13
CA LEU A 12 3.05 -16.17 -22.27
C LEU A 12 2.76 -14.67 -22.44
N LEU A 13 1.60 -14.31 -23.01
CA LEU A 13 1.21 -12.91 -23.23
C LEU A 13 0.69 -12.19 -21.97
N MET A 14 0.34 -12.92 -20.92
CA MET A 14 -0.17 -12.35 -19.65
C MET A 14 0.93 -12.05 -18.62
N GLY A 15 2.19 -12.41 -18.90
CA GLY A 15 3.27 -12.47 -17.90
C GLY A 15 3.96 -11.14 -17.52
N ASN A 16 3.56 -9.98 -18.06
CA ASN A 16 4.33 -8.74 -17.87
C ASN A 16 3.48 -7.51 -17.51
N ILE A 17 2.47 -7.67 -16.64
CA ILE A 17 1.99 -6.52 -15.88
C ILE A 17 2.70 -6.55 -14.53
N VAL A 18 3.96 -6.11 -14.52
CA VAL A 18 4.56 -5.60 -13.29
C VAL A 18 3.83 -4.28 -13.02
N CYS A 19 2.83 -4.31 -12.15
CA CYS A 19 2.35 -3.10 -11.51
C CYS A 19 3.54 -2.57 -10.71
N ALA A 20 4.22 -1.56 -11.21
CA ALA A 20 5.20 -0.83 -10.42
C ALA A 20 4.46 -0.33 -9.18
N GLU A 21 4.83 -0.85 -8.01
CA GLU A 21 4.28 -0.41 -6.75
C GLU A 21 4.70 1.04 -6.54
N GLU A 22 3.72 1.94 -6.51
CA GLU A 22 3.96 3.37 -6.40
C GLU A 22 4.50 3.68 -5.00
N SER A 23 5.82 3.85 -4.86
CA SER A 23 6.45 4.22 -3.60
C SER A 23 6.02 5.62 -3.15
N ALA A 24 5.86 5.83 -1.85
CA ALA A 24 5.56 7.16 -1.31
C ALA A 24 6.71 8.16 -1.56
N THR A 25 6.39 9.39 -1.96
CA THR A 25 7.38 10.47 -2.06
C THR A 25 7.73 11.03 -0.67
N PRO A 26 8.88 11.72 -0.51
CA PRO A 26 9.23 12.37 0.76
C PRO A 26 8.14 13.33 1.28
N GLU A 27 7.49 14.08 0.39
CA GLU A 27 6.42 15.01 0.73
C GLU A 27 5.18 14.28 1.25
N GLU A 28 4.82 13.15 0.63
CA GLU A 28 3.71 12.29 1.08
C GLU A 28 3.99 11.70 2.46
N ILE A 29 5.22 11.23 2.71
CA ILE A 29 5.66 10.72 4.02
C ILE A 29 5.50 11.81 5.08
N ILE A 30 6.04 13.01 4.84
CA ILE A 30 5.97 14.14 5.79
C ILE A 30 4.51 14.51 6.05
N SER A 31 3.69 14.59 5.01
CA SER A 31 2.26 14.88 5.11
C SER A 31 1.53 13.85 5.97
N LYS A 32 1.79 12.55 5.74
CA LYS A 32 1.14 11.46 6.47
C LYS A 32 1.54 11.44 7.95
N VAL A 33 2.82 11.65 8.26
CA VAL A 33 3.30 11.72 9.66
C VAL A 33 2.67 12.91 10.39
N ARG A 34 2.53 14.07 9.74
CA ARG A 34 1.84 15.22 10.32
C ARG A 34 0.36 14.93 10.59
N ALA A 35 -0.32 14.24 9.67
CA ALA A 35 -1.70 13.82 9.86
C ALA A 35 -1.85 12.84 11.03
N ALA A 36 -0.92 11.90 11.21
CA ALA A 36 -0.89 10.99 12.35
C ALA A 36 -0.73 11.74 13.69
N ALA A 37 0.19 12.70 13.74
CA ALA A 37 0.38 13.54 14.93
C ALA A 37 -0.87 14.39 15.24
N GLU A 38 -1.49 15.00 14.22
CA GLU A 38 -2.73 15.76 14.40
C GLU A 38 -3.87 14.86 14.90
N PHE A 39 -4.02 13.66 14.33
CA PHE A 39 -5.00 12.69 14.77
C PHE A 39 -4.83 12.35 16.26
N LEU A 40 -3.61 12.03 16.70
CA LEU A 40 -3.34 11.69 18.10
C LEU A 40 -3.49 12.88 19.04
N SER A 41 -3.23 14.11 18.58
CA SER A 41 -3.48 15.30 19.40
C SER A 41 -4.97 15.48 19.76
N LYS A 42 -5.88 14.96 18.92
CA LYS A 42 -7.33 15.01 19.13
C LYS A 42 -7.84 13.75 19.83
N ALA A 43 -7.35 12.57 19.43
CA ALA A 43 -7.82 11.28 19.92
C ALA A 43 -7.20 10.87 21.26
N GLY A 44 -6.01 11.37 21.59
CA GLY A 44 -5.23 10.92 22.74
C GLY A 44 -4.85 9.44 22.65
N GLU A 45 -4.62 8.82 23.81
CA GLU A 45 -4.19 7.42 23.92
C GLU A 45 -5.17 6.42 23.28
N ALA A 46 -6.47 6.73 23.30
CA ALA A 46 -7.49 5.88 22.68
C ALA A 46 -7.29 5.74 21.16
N GLY A 47 -6.60 6.70 20.51
CA GLY A 47 -6.27 6.66 19.09
C GLY A 47 -5.15 5.69 18.72
N LEU A 48 -4.31 5.26 19.69
CA LEU A 48 -3.14 4.41 19.42
C LEU A 48 -3.53 3.07 18.79
N ALA A 49 -4.70 2.52 19.15
CA ALA A 49 -5.19 1.26 18.60
C ALA A 49 -5.32 1.28 17.06
N GLN A 50 -5.61 2.43 16.45
CA GLN A 50 -5.76 2.53 14.98
C GLN A 50 -4.44 2.30 14.22
N PHE A 51 -3.29 2.54 14.85
CA PHE A 51 -1.98 2.30 14.24
C PHE A 51 -1.63 0.81 14.18
N ASN A 52 -2.35 -0.05 14.90
CA ASN A 52 -2.14 -1.49 14.90
C ASN A 52 -2.97 -2.24 13.84
N GLU A 53 -3.77 -1.53 13.04
CA GLU A 53 -4.60 -2.11 12.00
C GLU A 53 -3.76 -2.39 10.73
N PRO A 54 -3.51 -3.66 10.36
CA PRO A 54 -2.59 -4.00 9.25
C PRO A 54 -3.07 -3.51 7.88
N LYS A 55 -4.35 -3.13 7.78
CA LYS A 55 -4.98 -2.56 6.59
C LYS A 55 -5.67 -1.23 6.91
N GLY A 56 -5.20 -0.56 7.97
CA GLY A 56 -5.71 0.72 8.43
C GLY A 56 -5.21 1.90 7.59
N GLN A 57 -5.75 3.08 7.85
CA GLN A 57 -5.43 4.32 7.11
C GLN A 57 -3.95 4.75 7.20
N TRP A 58 -3.22 4.19 8.16
CA TRP A 58 -1.80 4.45 8.41
C TRP A 58 -0.86 3.52 7.64
N VAL A 59 -1.39 2.58 6.85
CA VAL A 59 -0.64 1.69 5.95
C VAL A 59 -0.95 2.08 4.50
N TRP A 60 0.05 2.53 3.74
CA TRP A 60 -0.14 2.98 2.35
C TRP A 60 1.16 2.86 1.55
N LYS A 61 1.09 2.59 0.23
CA LYS A 61 2.26 2.61 -0.69
C LYS A 61 3.48 1.83 -0.15
N ASP A 62 3.26 0.63 0.39
CA ASP A 62 4.26 -0.20 1.07
C ASP A 62 4.98 0.47 2.26
N THR A 63 4.30 1.43 2.90
CA THR A 63 4.78 2.15 4.09
C THR A 63 3.73 2.13 5.19
N TYR A 64 4.18 2.33 6.43
CA TYR A 64 3.29 2.45 7.58
C TYR A 64 3.82 3.47 8.59
N VAL A 65 2.91 4.16 9.29
CA VAL A 65 3.27 4.98 10.45
C VAL A 65 3.22 4.12 11.71
N PHE A 66 4.30 4.15 12.49
CA PHE A 66 4.39 3.49 13.79
C PHE A 66 4.54 4.55 14.89
N VAL A 67 3.81 4.39 16.00
CA VAL A 67 3.75 5.34 17.12
C VAL A 67 3.96 4.60 18.44
#